data_AF-A0A747XGJ5-F1
#
_entry.id   AF-A0A747XGJ5-F1
#
_cell.length_a   1.000
_cell.length_b   1.000
_cell.length_c   1.000
_cell.angle_alpha   90.00
_cell.angle_beta   90.00
_cell.angle_gamma   90.00
#
_symmetry.space_group_name_H-M   'P 1'
#
loop_
_entity.id
_entity.type
_entity.pdbx_description
1 polymer ?
#
loop_
_entity_poly.entity_id
_entity_poly.type
_entity_poly.pdbx_seq_one_letter_code
_entity_poly.pdbx_strand_id
1 'polypeptide(L)'
;MTDMQPVSAGMMATETQVKDDEGQTGEALWMAMLAQWIDRHPLAIIQKWMVMYGLRHALPENDNARRLATDILYWLDGPDDALRWAIFDQLETVGYESFIGGLGASVFLSGSLTPEGQPAVYPPDGVVTELLLSGAKLLVVSVSADGDFLKGVRRLLSERPDGVAFRQDAIPGGKNNGYTTGL
;
A
#
# COMPACT_ATOMS: atom_id res chain seq x y z
N MET A 1 42.81 -11.63 38.81
CA MET A 1 43.11 -10.54 37.86
C MET A 1 42.51 -10.94 36.54
N THR A 2 41.34 -10.38 36.27
CA THR A 2 40.53 -10.60 35.06
C THR A 2 40.82 -9.43 34.14
N ASP A 3 41.26 -9.66 32.91
CA ASP A 3 41.28 -8.72 31.77
C ASP A 3 42.24 -9.27 30.69
N MET A 4 42.03 -9.21 29.38
CA MET A 4 40.96 -8.76 28.48
C MET A 4 41.09 -9.63 27.22
N GLN A 5 39.99 -10.14 26.67
CA GLN A 5 39.97 -10.55 25.25
C GLN A 5 39.68 -9.30 24.38
N PRO A 6 40.26 -9.19 23.17
CA PRO A 6 39.92 -8.11 22.27
C PRO A 6 38.49 -8.30 21.76
N VAL A 7 37.66 -7.29 22.01
CA VAL A 7 36.29 -7.19 21.49
C VAL A 7 36.38 -7.08 19.97
N SER A 8 35.76 -8.03 19.28
CA SER A 8 35.60 -7.99 17.82
C SER A 8 34.77 -6.77 17.46
N ALA A 9 35.36 -5.89 16.64
CA ALA A 9 34.68 -4.74 16.07
C ALA A 9 33.48 -5.21 15.25
N GLY A 10 32.29 -4.76 15.65
CA GLY A 10 31.05 -5.02 14.93
C GLY A 10 31.16 -4.52 13.49
N MET A 11 30.94 -5.43 12.55
CA MET A 11 30.56 -5.08 11.19
C MET A 11 29.23 -4.35 11.26
N MET A 12 29.26 -3.02 11.19
CA MET A 12 28.11 -2.25 10.77
C MET A 12 27.78 -2.69 9.34
N ALA A 13 26.67 -3.38 9.16
CA ALA A 13 26.06 -3.53 7.86
C ALA A 13 25.60 -2.14 7.43
N THR A 14 26.42 -1.43 6.66
CA THR A 14 25.98 -0.24 5.93
C THR A 14 24.98 -0.69 4.89
N GLU A 15 23.70 -0.53 5.23
CA GLU A 15 22.56 -0.60 4.33
C GLU A 15 22.86 0.32 3.15
N THR A 16 23.32 -0.28 2.06
CA THR A 16 23.79 0.46 0.89
C THR A 16 22.54 0.89 0.13
N GLN A 17 22.10 2.13 0.35
CA GLN A 17 21.08 2.76 -0.46
C GLN A 17 21.53 2.76 -1.93
N VAL A 18 20.88 1.95 -2.75
CA VAL A 18 21.09 1.91 -4.20
C VAL A 18 20.44 3.15 -4.81
N LYS A 19 21.26 4.09 -5.28
CA LYS A 19 20.85 5.24 -6.10
C LYS A 19 21.01 4.87 -7.58
N ASP A 20 20.11 5.32 -8.45
CA ASP A 20 20.37 5.32 -9.90
C ASP A 20 21.38 6.40 -10.30
N ASP A 21 21.79 6.33 -11.57
CA ASP A 21 22.64 7.29 -12.27
C ASP A 21 22.04 8.73 -12.30
N GLU A 22 20.77 8.92 -11.91
CA GLU A 22 20.10 10.22 -11.79
C GLU A 22 20.00 10.72 -10.33
N GLY A 23 20.51 9.94 -9.36
CA GLY A 23 20.49 10.29 -7.94
C GLY A 23 19.15 10.09 -7.24
N GLN A 24 18.15 9.50 -7.90
CA GLN A 24 16.92 9.03 -7.25
C GLN A 24 17.20 7.67 -6.58
N THR A 25 16.82 7.59 -5.31
CA THR A 25 16.77 6.29 -4.63
C THR A 25 15.65 5.48 -5.27
N GLY A 26 15.83 4.17 -5.44
CA GLY A 26 14.76 3.29 -5.93
C GLY A 26 13.45 3.47 -5.12
N GLU A 27 13.57 3.94 -3.88
CA GLU A 27 12.48 4.33 -3.00
C GLU A 27 11.62 5.50 -3.52
N ALA A 28 12.24 6.59 -3.98
CA ALA A 28 11.52 7.76 -4.47
C ALA A 28 10.71 7.44 -5.74
N LEU A 29 11.26 6.55 -6.58
CA LEU A 29 10.67 6.20 -7.86
C LEU A 29 9.38 5.38 -7.72
N TRP A 30 9.36 4.33 -6.90
CA TRP A 30 8.13 3.54 -6.73
C TRP A 30 7.01 4.32 -6.05
N MET A 31 7.35 5.19 -5.09
CA MET A 31 6.36 6.06 -4.44
C MET A 31 5.72 7.01 -5.45
N ALA A 32 6.52 7.61 -6.33
CA ALA A 32 6.03 8.46 -7.41
C ALA A 32 5.14 7.68 -8.40
N MET A 33 5.52 6.44 -8.73
CA MET A 33 4.70 5.57 -9.59
C MET A 33 3.35 5.22 -8.96
N LEU A 34 3.30 4.93 -7.66
CA LEU A 34 2.05 4.68 -6.95
C LEU A 34 1.17 5.93 -6.90
N ALA A 35 1.73 7.09 -6.53
CA ALA A 35 1.00 8.35 -6.48
C ALA A 35 0.41 8.68 -7.86
N GLN A 36 1.22 8.61 -8.91
CA GLN A 36 0.77 8.83 -10.29
C GLN A 36 -0.32 7.85 -10.73
N TRP A 37 -0.24 6.60 -10.29
CA TRP A 37 -1.26 5.61 -10.60
C TRP A 37 -2.59 5.92 -9.93
N ILE A 38 -2.56 6.25 -8.63
CA ILE A 38 -3.76 6.64 -7.88
C ILE A 38 -4.40 7.89 -8.52
N ASP A 39 -3.60 8.91 -8.85
CA ASP A 39 -4.08 10.16 -9.43
C ASP A 39 -4.73 10.01 -10.81
N ARG A 40 -4.38 8.96 -11.56
CA ARG A 40 -4.89 8.72 -12.92
C ARG A 40 -6.19 7.93 -12.98
N HIS A 41 -6.67 7.41 -11.84
CA HIS A 41 -7.80 6.49 -11.81
C HIS A 41 -8.88 6.95 -10.83
N PRO A 42 -10.15 6.59 -11.08
CA PRO A 42 -11.19 6.81 -10.09
C PRO A 42 -10.83 6.09 -8.77
N LEU A 43 -10.92 6.80 -7.65
CA LEU A 43 -10.54 6.29 -6.32
C LEU A 43 -11.22 4.94 -6.01
N ALA A 44 -12.51 4.81 -6.32
CA ALA A 44 -13.27 3.59 -6.10
C ALA A 44 -12.69 2.36 -6.82
N ILE A 45 -12.15 2.54 -8.03
CA ILE A 45 -11.50 1.44 -8.78
C ILE A 45 -10.22 0.99 -8.07
N ILE A 46 -9.42 1.96 -7.60
CA ILE A 46 -8.18 1.69 -6.88
C ILE A 46 -8.48 1.03 -5.53
N GLN A 47 -9.40 1.60 -4.74
CA GLN A 47 -9.84 1.04 -3.46
C GLN A 47 -10.31 -0.41 -3.63
N LYS A 48 -11.21 -0.67 -4.59
CA LYS A 48 -11.72 -2.02 -4.85
C LYS A 48 -10.60 -2.99 -5.21
N TRP A 49 -9.71 -2.59 -6.12
CA TRP A 49 -8.59 -3.43 -6.52
C TRP A 49 -7.65 -3.72 -5.34
N MET A 50 -7.31 -2.72 -4.53
CA MET A 50 -6.40 -2.88 -3.39
C MET A 50 -6.98 -3.82 -2.34
N VAL A 51 -8.29 -3.73 -2.05
CA VAL A 51 -8.95 -4.68 -1.14
C VAL A 51 -8.88 -6.10 -1.70
N MET A 52 -9.23 -6.29 -2.98
CA MET A 52 -9.20 -7.60 -3.63
C MET A 52 -7.79 -8.21 -3.70
N TYR A 53 -6.79 -7.39 -4.02
CA TYR A 53 -5.39 -7.79 -4.04
C TYR A 53 -4.90 -8.15 -2.64
N GLY A 54 -5.23 -7.31 -1.64
CA GLY A 54 -4.95 -7.56 -0.24
C GLY A 54 -5.53 -8.88 0.26
N LEU A 55 -6.81 -9.14 0.01
CA LEU A 55 -7.49 -10.40 0.36
C LEU A 55 -6.78 -11.64 -0.20
N ARG A 56 -6.14 -11.51 -1.35
CA ARG A 56 -5.42 -12.61 -2.02
C ARG A 56 -4.00 -12.81 -1.51
N HIS A 57 -3.33 -11.76 -1.03
CA HIS A 57 -1.88 -11.75 -0.87
C HIS A 57 -1.33 -11.26 0.47
N ALA A 58 -2.07 -10.45 1.22
CA ALA A 58 -1.54 -9.75 2.39
C ALA A 58 -2.48 -9.70 3.59
N LEU A 59 -3.79 -9.87 3.39
CA LEU A 59 -4.74 -9.68 4.48
C LEU A 59 -4.52 -10.76 5.56
N PRO A 60 -4.31 -10.36 6.82
CA PRO A 60 -4.14 -11.33 7.91
C PRO A 60 -5.35 -12.27 8.03
N GLU A 61 -5.13 -13.45 8.60
CA GLU A 61 -6.21 -14.36 9.03
C GLU A 61 -6.91 -13.84 10.30
N ASN A 62 -7.31 -12.56 10.29
CA ASN A 62 -8.09 -11.93 11.34
C ASN A 62 -9.50 -11.65 10.81
N ASP A 63 -10.52 -12.17 11.49
CA ASP A 63 -11.92 -12.02 11.12
C ASP A 63 -12.35 -10.54 11.05
N ASN A 64 -11.81 -9.67 11.91
CA ASN A 64 -12.12 -8.24 11.88
C ASN A 64 -11.61 -7.56 10.61
N ALA A 65 -10.39 -7.90 10.17
CA ALA A 65 -9.82 -7.36 8.94
C ALA A 65 -10.57 -7.86 7.70
N ARG A 66 -11.00 -9.14 7.71
CA ARG A 66 -11.82 -9.72 6.64
C ARG A 66 -13.21 -9.11 6.56
N ARG A 67 -13.83 -8.86 7.72
CA ARG A 67 -15.12 -8.16 7.81
C ARG A 67 -15.00 -6.75 7.23
N LEU A 68 -14.00 -5.97 7.68
CA LEU A 68 -13.76 -4.62 7.17
C LEU A 68 -13.55 -4.63 5.65
N ALA A 69 -12.73 -5.55 5.13
CA ALA A 69 -12.53 -5.70 3.68
C ALA A 69 -13.83 -6.00 2.92
N THR A 70 -14.68 -6.86 3.48
CA THR A 70 -15.97 -7.23 2.88
C THR A 70 -16.93 -6.04 2.86
N ASP A 71 -17.04 -5.32 3.97
CA ASP A 71 -17.92 -4.15 4.09
C ASP A 71 -17.47 -3.01 3.16
N ILE A 72 -16.15 -2.80 3.02
CA ILE A 72 -15.61 -1.86 2.02
C ILE A 72 -16.04 -2.26 0.60
N LEU A 73 -15.93 -3.54 0.23
CA LEU A 73 -16.35 -3.99 -1.11
C LEU A 73 -17.84 -3.79 -1.35
N TYR A 74 -18.68 -4.08 -0.35
CA TYR A 74 -20.11 -3.83 -0.44
C TYR A 74 -20.43 -2.35 -0.63
N TRP A 75 -19.78 -1.48 0.15
CA TRP A 75 -19.96 -0.04 0.01
C TRP A 75 -19.53 0.48 -1.37
N LEU A 76 -18.42 -0.03 -1.90
CA LEU A 76 -17.94 0.35 -3.24
C LEU A 76 -18.88 -0.11 -4.37
N ASP A 77 -19.62 -1.19 -4.17
CA ASP A 77 -20.60 -1.70 -5.14
C ASP A 77 -21.97 -1.00 -5.02
N GLY A 78 -22.31 -0.50 -3.84
CA GLY A 78 -23.53 0.25 -3.57
C GLY A 78 -23.35 1.18 -2.38
N PRO A 79 -22.99 2.46 -2.61
CA PRO A 79 -22.72 3.40 -1.53
C PRO A 79 -23.93 3.57 -0.60
N ASP A 80 -23.71 3.29 0.67
CA ASP A 80 -24.67 3.47 1.76
C ASP A 80 -23.97 4.21 2.91
N ASP A 81 -24.59 5.28 3.41
CA ASP A 81 -23.98 6.11 4.44
C ASP A 81 -23.88 5.37 5.78
N ALA A 82 -24.89 4.55 6.12
CA ALA A 82 -24.86 3.75 7.33
C ALA A 82 -23.69 2.75 7.31
N LEU A 83 -23.48 2.08 6.18
CA LEU A 83 -22.33 1.20 5.99
C LEU A 83 -21.00 1.97 6.02
N ARG A 84 -20.93 3.18 5.47
CA ARG A 84 -19.72 4.04 5.52
C ARG A 84 -19.31 4.36 6.96
N TRP A 85 -20.29 4.69 7.81
CA TRP A 85 -20.05 4.91 9.24
C TRP A 85 -19.68 3.61 9.96
N ALA A 86 -20.34 2.49 9.65
CA ALA A 86 -19.97 1.19 10.22
C ALA A 86 -18.54 0.75 9.84
N ILE A 87 -18.06 1.12 8.65
CA ILE A 87 -16.65 0.93 8.24
C ILE A 87 -15.72 1.73 9.14
N PHE A 88 -16.08 2.98 9.46
CA PHE A 88 -15.30 3.83 10.37
C PHE A 88 -15.22 3.26 11.78
N ASP A 89 -16.34 2.79 12.34
CA ASP A 89 -16.38 2.18 13.67
C ASP A 89 -15.48 0.93 13.75
N GLN A 90 -15.39 0.15 12.67
CA GLN A 90 -14.50 -1.02 12.61
C GLN A 90 -13.00 -0.65 12.67
N LEU A 91 -12.63 0.58 12.31
CA LEU A 91 -11.24 1.04 12.36
C LEU A 91 -10.71 1.13 13.79
N GLU A 92 -11.58 1.32 14.80
CA GLU A 92 -11.18 1.29 16.20
C GLU A 92 -10.58 -0.08 16.60
N THR A 93 -11.07 -1.16 15.98
CA THR A 93 -10.62 -2.52 16.25
C THR A 93 -9.49 -2.96 15.33
N VAL A 94 -9.58 -2.62 14.03
CA VAL A 94 -8.59 -3.06 13.03
C VAL A 94 -7.32 -2.20 13.05
N GLY A 95 -7.46 -0.92 13.46
CA GLY A 95 -6.36 0.03 13.52
C GLY A 95 -6.01 0.64 12.16
N TYR A 96 -5.61 1.91 12.20
CA TYR A 96 -5.25 2.71 11.03
C TYR A 96 -3.87 2.36 10.44
N GLU A 97 -3.04 1.63 11.18
CA GLU A 97 -1.68 1.24 10.79
C GLU A 97 -1.64 0.03 9.83
N SER A 98 -2.78 -0.61 9.59
CA SER A 98 -2.91 -1.67 8.59
C SER A 98 -3.28 -1.10 7.23
N PHE A 99 -2.87 -1.77 6.13
CA PHE A 99 -3.24 -1.31 4.79
C PHE A 99 -4.77 -1.23 4.61
N ILE A 100 -5.50 -2.18 5.21
CA ILE A 100 -6.96 -2.23 5.12
C ILE A 100 -7.62 -1.16 6.00
N GLY A 101 -7.00 -0.80 7.13
CA GLY A 101 -7.41 0.33 7.96
C GLY A 101 -7.27 1.67 7.24
N GLY A 102 -6.13 1.89 6.57
CA GLY A 102 -5.94 3.06 5.70
C GLY A 102 -6.95 3.13 4.55
N LEU A 103 -7.29 1.98 3.95
CA LEU A 103 -8.34 1.89 2.94
C LEU A 103 -9.73 2.22 3.52
N GLY A 104 -10.10 1.65 4.68
CA GLY A 104 -11.37 1.96 5.34
C GLY A 104 -11.48 3.44 5.71
N ALA A 105 -10.41 4.06 6.18
CA ALA A 105 -10.36 5.50 6.44
C ALA A 105 -10.57 6.32 5.16
N SER A 106 -9.96 5.92 4.04
CA SER A 106 -10.17 6.59 2.74
C SER A 106 -11.63 6.50 2.27
N VAL A 107 -12.29 5.36 2.51
CA VAL A 107 -13.72 5.17 2.19
C VAL A 107 -14.58 6.06 3.07
N PHE A 108 -14.33 6.06 4.38
CA PHE A 108 -15.05 6.92 5.30
C PHE A 108 -14.97 8.41 4.91
N LEU A 109 -13.75 8.90 4.63
CA LEU A 109 -13.53 10.29 4.22
C LEU A 109 -14.01 10.61 2.80
N SER A 110 -14.53 9.65 2.03
CA SER A 110 -15.13 9.95 0.72
C SER A 110 -16.52 10.60 0.81
N GLY A 111 -17.06 10.78 2.02
CA GLY A 111 -18.38 11.37 2.28
C GLY A 111 -18.36 12.47 3.35
N SER A 112 -19.55 12.83 3.83
CA SER A 112 -19.71 13.83 4.90
C SER A 112 -19.18 13.31 6.24
N LEU A 113 -18.49 14.16 6.99
CA LEU A 113 -18.02 13.91 8.36
C LEU A 113 -19.09 14.23 9.40
N THR A 114 -20.21 14.80 8.99
CA THR A 114 -21.36 15.02 9.86
C THR A 114 -22.43 13.96 9.64
N PRO A 115 -23.12 13.52 10.71
CA PRO A 115 -24.24 12.60 10.61
C PRO A 115 -25.40 13.18 9.79
N GLU A 116 -26.29 12.31 9.35
CA GLU A 116 -27.53 12.69 8.68
C GLU A 116 -28.35 13.69 9.52
N GLY A 117 -28.97 14.66 8.84
CA GLY A 117 -29.76 15.71 9.47
C GLY A 117 -28.97 16.91 9.98
N GLN A 118 -27.64 16.91 9.86
CA GLN A 118 -26.78 18.05 10.14
C GLN A 118 -26.20 18.64 8.83
N PRO A 119 -25.72 19.91 8.85
CA PRO A 119 -25.01 20.48 7.70
C PRO A 119 -23.80 19.62 7.33
N ALA A 120 -23.66 19.29 6.05
CA ALA A 120 -22.58 18.47 5.55
C ALA A 120 -21.22 19.17 5.76
N VAL A 121 -20.24 18.43 6.29
CA VAL A 121 -18.84 18.86 6.39
C VAL A 121 -17.99 17.85 5.67
N TYR A 122 -17.22 18.29 4.69
CA TYR A 122 -16.35 17.41 3.91
C TYR A 122 -14.90 17.54 4.37
N PRO A 123 -14.09 16.48 4.23
CA PRO A 123 -12.66 16.58 4.52
C PRO A 123 -11.97 17.54 3.55
N PRO A 124 -10.79 18.07 3.92
CA PRO A 124 -9.99 18.86 3.02
C PRO A 124 -9.65 18.11 1.73
N ASP A 125 -9.50 18.86 0.64
CA ASP A 125 -9.13 18.32 -0.66
C ASP A 125 -7.82 17.53 -0.58
N GLY A 126 -7.76 16.39 -1.27
CA GLY A 126 -6.58 15.54 -1.36
C GLY A 126 -6.39 14.54 -0.20
N VAL A 127 -7.02 14.73 0.95
CA VAL A 127 -6.84 13.85 2.12
C VAL A 127 -7.20 12.39 1.83
N VAL A 128 -8.27 12.14 1.06
CA VAL A 128 -8.66 10.78 0.67
C VAL A 128 -7.56 10.10 -0.16
N THR A 129 -6.97 10.84 -1.10
CA THR A 129 -5.87 10.36 -1.94
C THR A 129 -4.62 10.05 -1.10
N GLU A 130 -4.29 10.91 -0.13
CA GLU A 130 -3.15 10.70 0.77
C GLU A 130 -3.31 9.45 1.65
N LEU A 131 -4.52 9.20 2.15
CA LEU A 131 -4.83 7.98 2.90
C LEU A 131 -4.74 6.74 2.02
N LEU A 132 -5.28 6.81 0.81
CA LEU A 132 -5.20 5.72 -0.16
C LEU A 132 -3.75 5.40 -0.52
N LEU A 133 -2.92 6.43 -0.74
CA LEU A 133 -1.49 6.27 -0.97
C LEU A 133 -0.78 5.65 0.24
N SER A 134 -1.13 6.06 1.45
CA SER A 134 -0.59 5.48 2.68
C SER A 134 -0.96 4.00 2.81
N GLY A 135 -2.22 3.66 2.55
CA GLY A 135 -2.68 2.26 2.47
C GLY A 135 -1.94 1.47 1.39
N ALA A 136 -1.66 2.08 0.23
CA ALA A 136 -0.93 1.42 -0.85
C ALA A 136 0.51 1.11 -0.47
N LYS A 137 1.19 2.04 0.22
CA LYS A 137 2.53 1.83 0.77
C LYS A 137 2.54 0.69 1.79
N LEU A 138 1.57 0.67 2.70
CA LEU A 138 1.43 -0.42 3.68
C LEU A 138 1.14 -1.76 3.00
N LEU A 139 0.32 -1.78 1.96
CA LEU A 139 0.03 -2.99 1.18
C LEU A 139 1.29 -3.53 0.49
N VAL A 140 2.12 -2.66 -0.11
CA VAL A 140 3.44 -3.05 -0.65
C VAL A 140 4.27 -3.74 0.42
N VAL A 141 4.37 -3.13 1.62
CA VAL A 141 5.12 -3.70 2.74
C VAL A 141 4.56 -5.07 3.13
N SER A 142 3.23 -5.20 3.21
CA SER A 142 2.58 -6.46 3.57
C SER A 142 2.76 -7.59 2.54
N VAL A 143 2.90 -7.30 1.25
CA VAL A 143 3.13 -8.33 0.21
C VAL A 143 4.60 -8.59 -0.10
N SER A 144 5.51 -7.80 0.49
CA SER A 144 6.95 -7.97 0.33
C SER A 144 7.47 -9.04 1.30
N ALA A 145 7.15 -10.31 1.03
CA ALA A 145 7.72 -11.42 1.77
C ALA A 145 9.24 -11.54 1.51
N ASP A 146 9.98 -11.98 2.53
CA ASP A 146 11.42 -12.32 2.48
C ASP A 146 12.41 -11.14 2.32
N GLY A 147 11.99 -9.91 2.64
CA GLY A 147 12.88 -8.74 2.66
C GLY A 147 13.20 -8.15 1.28
N ASP A 148 12.63 -8.69 0.20
CA ASP A 148 12.75 -8.13 -1.15
C ASP A 148 11.57 -7.18 -1.44
N PHE A 149 11.68 -5.97 -0.89
CA PHE A 149 10.71 -4.90 -1.06
C PHE A 149 10.45 -4.54 -2.54
N LEU A 150 11.51 -4.53 -3.37
CA LEU A 150 11.39 -4.20 -4.79
C LEU A 150 10.60 -5.27 -5.55
N LYS A 151 10.72 -6.54 -5.18
CA LYS A 151 9.88 -7.61 -5.73
C LYS A 151 8.40 -7.42 -5.37
N GLY A 152 8.09 -7.01 -4.13
CA GLY A 152 6.72 -6.69 -3.72
C GLY A 152 6.13 -5.51 -4.49
N VAL A 153 6.89 -4.42 -4.65
CA VAL A 153 6.54 -3.28 -5.50
C VAL A 153 6.25 -3.72 -6.94
N ARG A 154 7.18 -4.47 -7.56
CA ARG A 154 7.04 -4.93 -8.94
C ARG A 154 5.78 -5.77 -9.12
N ARG A 155 5.54 -6.71 -8.21
CA ARG A 155 4.36 -7.57 -8.24
C ARG A 155 3.08 -6.73 -8.18
N LEU A 156 2.97 -5.86 -7.17
CA LEU A 156 1.81 -5.00 -6.99
C LEU A 156 1.56 -4.16 -8.24
N LEU A 157 2.58 -3.51 -8.78
CA LEU A 157 2.46 -2.66 -9.97
C LEU A 157 2.17 -3.45 -11.26
N SER A 158 2.59 -4.72 -11.37
CA SER A 158 2.32 -5.58 -12.52
C SER A 158 0.90 -6.15 -12.57
N GLU A 159 0.25 -6.28 -11.41
CA GLU A 159 -1.10 -6.86 -11.30
C GLU A 159 -2.22 -5.79 -11.30
N ARG A 160 -1.85 -4.52 -11.54
CA ARG A 160 -2.79 -3.38 -11.57
C ARG A 160 -3.84 -3.54 -12.70
N PRO A 161 -5.06 -3.04 -12.50
CA PRO A 161 -6.18 -3.28 -13.39
C PRO A 161 -6.08 -2.58 -14.75
N ASP A 162 -5.16 -1.63 -14.90
CA ASP A 162 -4.94 -0.83 -16.12
C ASP A 162 -3.91 -1.44 -17.09
N GLY A 163 -3.29 -2.57 -16.75
CA GLY A 163 -2.48 -3.36 -17.69
C GLY A 163 -1.24 -2.65 -18.27
N VAL A 164 -0.83 -1.49 -17.72
CA VAL A 164 0.42 -0.85 -18.12
C VAL A 164 1.57 -1.71 -17.63
N ALA A 165 2.15 -2.48 -18.54
CA ALA A 165 3.32 -3.32 -18.30
C ALA A 165 4.38 -2.52 -17.54
N PHE A 166 4.74 -3.00 -16.36
CA PHE A 166 5.83 -2.45 -15.57
C PHE A 166 7.11 -2.49 -16.41
N ARG A 167 7.62 -1.33 -16.84
CA ARG A 167 8.89 -1.22 -17.55
C ARG A 167 10.02 -1.60 -16.60
N GLN A 168 10.63 -2.77 -16.82
CA GLN A 168 11.70 -3.32 -15.97
C GLN A 168 12.93 -2.41 -15.90
N ASP A 169 13.14 -1.59 -16.93
CA ASP A 169 14.13 -0.54 -17.07
C ASP A 169 13.89 0.68 -16.17
N ALA A 170 12.69 0.81 -15.59
CA ALA A 170 12.33 1.88 -14.67
C ALA A 170 12.57 1.54 -13.19
N ILE A 171 13.37 0.51 -12.86
CA ILE A 171 13.88 0.33 -11.48
C ILE A 171 15.41 0.30 -11.47
N PRO A 172 16.06 1.23 -10.75
CA PRO A 172 17.48 1.20 -10.48
C PRO A 172 17.90 -0.12 -9.84
N GLY A 173 18.82 -0.86 -10.47
CA GLY A 173 19.38 -2.09 -9.91
C GLY A 173 18.75 -3.41 -10.37
N GLY A 174 17.80 -3.38 -11.32
CA GLY A 174 17.31 -4.59 -11.99
C GLY A 174 18.35 -5.17 -12.95
N LYS A 175 19.32 -5.96 -12.47
CA LYS A 175 20.18 -6.73 -13.36
C LYS A 175 19.34 -7.78 -14.10
N ASN A 176 19.25 -7.62 -15.42
CA ASN A 176 18.79 -8.63 -16.36
C ASN A 176 19.64 -9.91 -16.19
N ASN A 177 19.17 -10.88 -15.39
CA ASN A 177 19.62 -12.25 -15.55
C ASN A 177 18.82 -12.87 -16.70
N GLY A 178 19.23 -12.53 -17.91
CA GLY A 178 18.76 -13.18 -19.11
C GLY A 178 19.10 -14.66 -19.06
N TYR A 179 18.10 -15.49 -18.78
CA TYR A 179 18.09 -16.86 -19.26
C TYR A 179 17.38 -16.87 -20.60
N THR A 180 18.15 -16.63 -21.66
CA THR A 180 17.82 -17.12 -23.00
C THR A 180 17.77 -18.64 -22.93
N THR A 181 16.56 -19.20 -22.85
CA THR A 181 16.35 -20.61 -23.21
C THR A 181 16.39 -20.66 -24.74
N GLY A 182 17.58 -20.98 -25.25
CA GLY A 182 17.75 -21.45 -26.61
C GLY A 182 17.54 -22.96 -26.67
N LEU A 183 16.83 -23.37 -27.73
CA LEU A 183 16.40 -24.71 -28.15
C LEU A 183 15.06 -25.18 -27.60
#